data_AF-A0A6M1YM64-F1
#
_entry.id   AF-A0A6M1YM64-F1
#
_cell.length_a   1.000
_cell.length_b   1.000
_cell.length_c   1.000
_cell.angle_alpha   90.00
_cell.angle_beta   90.00
_cell.angle_gamma   90.00
#
_symmetry.space_group_name_H-M   'P 1'
#
loop_
_entity.id
_entity.type
_entity.pdbx_description
1 polymer ?
#
loop_
_entity_poly.entity_id
_entity_poly.type
_entity_poly.pdbx_seq_one_letter_code
_entity_poly.pdbx_strand_id
1 'polypeptide(L)'
;MTTGIGGKFEHVKRDPLPFQHWSAEREEKIKPKWQLQVYNVNSIVDEKLGEIKLDGGHVSDKQWEIYEDINKVIEEYRERIEQHLDRRIQLFFMQLICTWKTPYHFEWVEANDQYGKGCNNKLKKGKDQTTIFETVAAHSSTLPCLIAYPIEAWERYEREEENKPEGFVYLKYGHSYLQHNGTLELALCFNQADSLIDGTHNNSRLRNEALKIVNAVAKGEYGPKEGMKHFIRQLEIFIERGEKLQPSVSRLHALHCYSQRLREVKREMIEDDGYFDQLLGVKVAEHMQEDILRKIVYQKRFKLIQKCEDIESKIARDILDAQNRMLKTRKKNLKSLDFRLRYILLEDMDSIFRRKIERLFCTTLEQLQTGIEKNEKRLRAFEERAKIRFFRQSHAKEIAKLKAILHARFRELDNEELNYRSELLKGLRWNLNSWTQRALAEAYKKRFPLDSMSNSMASRLEQRTHAAYETKVYLTPLNQRRKDLSEERAKRISTTLGVDAGLFLPAIVSSMY
;
A
#
# COMPACT_ATOMS: atom_id res chain seq x y z
N MET A 1 -13.04 -49.41 -45.59
CA MET A 1 -12.89 -47.98 -45.95
C MET A 1 -12.92 -47.17 -44.66
N THR A 2 -11.76 -46.79 -44.17
CA THR A 2 -11.59 -45.96 -42.97
C THR A 2 -10.42 -45.03 -43.27
N THR A 3 -10.74 -43.79 -43.64
CA THR A 3 -9.77 -42.75 -43.92
C THR A 3 -9.32 -42.11 -42.60
N GLY A 4 -8.03 -42.23 -42.31
CA GLY A 4 -7.38 -41.56 -41.19
C GLY A 4 -7.06 -40.10 -41.54
N ILE A 5 -7.26 -39.21 -40.58
CA ILE A 5 -6.75 -37.84 -40.62
C ILE A 5 -5.73 -37.71 -39.50
N GLY A 6 -4.47 -37.98 -39.83
CA GLY A 6 -3.31 -37.67 -39.00
C GLY A 6 -2.84 -36.25 -39.30
N GLY A 7 -3.28 -35.29 -38.49
CA GLY A 7 -2.75 -33.93 -38.50
C GLY A 7 -1.47 -33.86 -37.66
N LYS A 8 -0.30 -33.81 -38.31
CA LYS A 8 0.97 -33.44 -37.67
C LYS A 8 0.93 -31.95 -37.32
N PHE A 9 1.03 -31.62 -36.04
CA PHE A 9 1.32 -30.25 -35.60
C PHE A 9 2.81 -29.96 -35.87
N GLU A 10 3.08 -29.08 -36.84
CA GLU A 10 4.42 -28.53 -37.04
C GLU A 10 4.75 -27.54 -35.93
N HIS A 11 5.76 -27.86 -35.13
CA HIS A 11 6.40 -26.92 -34.22
C HIS A 11 7.16 -25.85 -35.03
N VAL A 12 6.55 -24.68 -35.22
CA VAL A 12 7.23 -23.51 -35.76
C VAL A 12 8.30 -23.06 -34.74
N LYS A 13 9.58 -23.34 -35.05
CA LYS A 13 10.73 -22.77 -34.34
C LYS A 13 10.76 -21.27 -34.62
N ARG A 14 10.43 -20.45 -33.61
CA ARG A 14 10.72 -19.00 -33.65
C ARG A 14 12.15 -18.79 -33.19
N ASP A 15 12.95 -18.14 -34.02
CA ASP A 15 14.32 -17.76 -33.65
C ASP A 15 14.30 -16.71 -32.52
N PRO A 16 15.25 -16.78 -31.57
CA PRO A 16 15.38 -15.77 -30.54
C PRO A 16 15.82 -14.44 -31.16
N LEU A 17 15.05 -13.38 -30.89
CA LEU A 17 15.26 -12.03 -31.41
C LEU A 17 16.59 -11.43 -30.91
N PRO A 18 17.29 -10.64 -31.73
CA PRO A 18 18.51 -9.94 -31.33
C PRO A 18 18.18 -8.80 -30.35
N PHE A 19 18.84 -8.79 -29.20
CA PHE A 19 18.64 -7.83 -28.12
C PHE A 19 19.62 -6.65 -28.28
N GLN A 20 19.11 -5.41 -28.38
CA GLN A 20 19.92 -4.20 -28.29
C GLN A 20 20.38 -3.99 -26.84
N HIS A 21 21.67 -3.66 -26.66
CA HIS A 21 22.29 -3.44 -25.35
C HIS A 21 21.60 -2.31 -24.58
N TRP A 22 20.93 -2.67 -23.48
CA TRP A 22 20.46 -1.75 -22.44
C TRP A 22 21.63 -1.37 -21.52
N SER A 23 21.96 -0.09 -21.40
CA SER A 23 23.06 0.40 -20.57
C SER A 23 22.66 0.56 -19.09
N ALA A 24 23.62 0.25 -18.21
CA ALA A 24 23.46 0.29 -16.74
C ALA A 24 23.23 1.71 -16.17
N GLU A 25 23.45 2.77 -16.95
CA GLU A 25 23.34 4.16 -16.50
C GLU A 25 21.89 4.63 -16.25
N ARG A 26 20.87 3.86 -16.65
CA ARG A 26 19.46 4.15 -16.34
C ARG A 26 18.94 3.53 -15.03
N GLU A 27 19.69 2.65 -14.36
CA GLU A 27 19.24 2.00 -13.11
C GLU A 27 19.31 2.93 -11.88
N GLU A 28 20.08 4.02 -11.91
CA GLU A 28 20.41 4.81 -10.70
C GLU A 28 19.47 6.00 -10.39
N LYS A 29 18.47 6.30 -11.25
CA LYS A 29 17.66 7.53 -11.11
C LYS A 29 16.16 7.35 -10.87
N ILE A 30 15.65 6.13 -10.69
CA ILE A 30 14.22 5.92 -10.43
C ILE A 30 14.05 4.96 -9.26
N LYS A 31 14.26 5.45 -8.03
CA LYS A 31 13.31 5.06 -6.98
C LYS A 31 11.99 5.72 -7.37
N PRO A 32 10.93 4.99 -7.73
CA PRO A 32 9.69 5.62 -8.13
C PRO A 32 9.23 6.50 -6.96
N LYS A 33 9.06 7.81 -7.21
CA LYS A 33 8.50 8.81 -6.27
C LYS A 33 7.27 8.25 -5.51
N TRP A 34 6.54 7.38 -6.20
CA TRP A 34 5.32 6.66 -5.81
C TRP A 34 5.51 5.50 -4.81
N GLN A 35 6.60 4.73 -4.87
CA GLN A 35 6.84 3.61 -3.93
C GLN A 35 7.13 4.11 -2.50
N LEU A 36 7.66 5.32 -2.35
CA LEU A 36 7.95 5.94 -1.06
C LEU A 36 6.72 6.55 -0.36
N GLN A 37 5.67 6.89 -1.11
CA GLN A 37 4.48 7.57 -0.58
C GLN A 37 3.41 6.62 -0.05
N VAL A 38 3.33 5.38 -0.57
CA VAL A 38 2.32 4.42 -0.13
C VAL A 38 2.63 3.90 1.28
N TYR A 39 3.88 3.71 1.65
CA TYR A 39 4.25 2.97 2.87
C TYR A 39 4.73 3.84 4.04
N ASN A 40 4.87 5.15 3.86
CA ASN A 40 5.11 6.09 4.95
C ASN A 40 3.77 6.63 5.48
N VAL A 41 3.21 5.94 6.48
CA VAL A 41 1.98 6.32 7.21
C VAL A 41 2.20 7.50 8.16
N ASN A 42 3.32 8.21 8.03
CA ASN A 42 3.50 9.41 8.80
C ASN A 42 2.47 10.41 8.29
N SER A 43 1.61 10.88 9.20
CA SER A 43 1.08 12.24 9.12
C SER A 43 2.22 13.10 8.60
N ILE A 44 2.11 13.60 7.37
CA ILE A 44 3.07 14.57 6.85
C ILE A 44 2.74 15.84 7.65
N VAL A 45 3.23 15.86 8.89
CA VAL A 45 3.26 17.04 9.72
C VAL A 45 4.16 17.99 8.99
N ASP A 46 3.73 19.24 8.88
CA ASP A 46 4.59 20.24 8.32
C ASP A 46 5.80 20.46 9.24
N GLU A 47 6.96 19.91 8.88
CA GLU A 47 8.20 20.09 9.64
C GLU A 47 8.50 21.57 9.88
N LYS A 48 8.20 22.46 8.91
CA LYS A 48 8.38 23.92 9.05
C LYS A 48 7.46 24.50 10.14
N LEU A 49 6.20 24.07 10.21
CA LEU A 49 5.28 24.50 11.29
C LEU A 49 5.66 23.87 12.64
N GLY A 50 6.20 22.64 12.61
CA GLY A 50 6.77 22.00 13.79
C GLY A 50 7.92 22.81 14.39
N GLU A 51 8.85 23.26 13.55
CA GLU A 51 9.97 24.15 13.95
C GLU A 51 9.48 25.49 14.48
N ILE A 52 8.50 26.13 13.82
CA ILE A 52 7.92 27.41 14.27
C ILE A 52 7.25 27.25 15.65
N LYS A 53 6.57 26.13 15.92
CA LYS A 53 6.01 25.85 17.25
C LYS A 53 7.09 25.70 18.32
N LEU A 54 8.19 25.04 17.98
CA LEU A 54 9.33 24.87 18.89
C LEU A 54 9.99 26.22 19.21
N ASP A 55 9.99 27.16 18.26
CA ASP A 55 10.47 28.53 18.46
C ASP A 55 9.41 29.49 19.04
N GLY A 56 8.42 28.96 19.78
CA GLY A 56 7.41 29.77 20.47
C GLY A 56 6.44 30.54 19.55
N GLY A 57 6.37 30.14 18.28
CA GLY A 57 5.55 30.74 17.23
C GLY A 57 6.22 31.90 16.49
N HIS A 58 7.51 32.19 16.74
CA HIS A 58 8.21 33.26 16.05
C HIS A 58 8.48 32.92 14.58
N VAL A 59 8.20 33.87 13.70
CA VAL A 59 8.44 33.72 12.26
C VAL A 59 9.28 34.89 11.74
N SER A 60 10.10 34.62 10.73
CA SER A 60 10.84 35.64 9.99
C SER A 60 9.90 36.55 9.20
N ASP A 61 10.38 37.72 8.78
CA ASP A 61 9.59 38.64 7.94
C ASP A 61 9.09 37.98 6.65
N LYS A 62 9.95 37.18 6.00
CA LYS A 62 9.59 36.42 4.79
C LYS A 62 8.48 35.40 5.06
N GLN A 63 8.54 34.68 6.18
CA GLN A 63 7.49 33.73 6.57
C GLN A 63 6.20 34.46 6.93
N TRP A 64 6.28 35.58 7.63
CA TRP A 64 5.12 36.40 7.97
C TRP A 64 4.37 36.85 6.72
N GLU A 65 5.08 37.35 5.71
CA GLU A 65 4.48 37.73 4.43
C GLU A 65 3.77 36.57 3.71
N ILE A 66 4.27 35.34 3.85
CA ILE A 66 3.63 34.16 3.27
C ILE A 66 2.34 33.84 4.03
N TYR A 67 2.39 33.77 5.36
CA TYR A 67 1.23 33.36 6.17
C TYR A 67 0.13 34.43 6.29
N GLU A 68 0.43 35.70 5.99
CA GLU A 68 -0.54 36.78 5.94
C GLU A 68 -1.37 36.77 4.63
N ASP A 69 -0.83 36.21 3.54
CA ASP A 69 -1.50 36.13 2.25
C ASP A 69 -1.81 34.67 1.86
N ILE A 70 -3.09 34.32 1.86
CA ILE A 70 -3.54 32.96 1.52
C ILE A 70 -3.10 32.51 0.13
N ASN A 71 -2.89 33.42 -0.83
CA ASN A 71 -2.42 33.06 -2.17
C ASN A 71 -0.95 32.64 -2.13
N LYS A 72 -0.13 33.34 -1.34
CA LYS A 72 1.26 32.95 -1.11
C LYS A 72 1.35 31.64 -0.34
N VAL A 73 0.44 31.38 0.61
CA VAL A 73 0.32 30.07 1.25
C VAL A 73 0.02 28.99 0.21
N ILE A 74 -0.97 29.19 -0.67
CA ILE A 74 -1.32 28.19 -1.68
C ILE A 74 -0.14 27.92 -2.61
N GLU A 75 0.61 28.95 -3.01
CA GLU A 75 1.79 28.78 -3.87
C GLU A 75 2.95 28.07 -3.15
N GLU A 76 3.27 28.46 -1.91
CA GLU A 76 4.30 27.81 -1.09
C GLU A 76 3.96 26.33 -0.82
N TYR A 77 2.67 25.99 -0.74
CA TYR A 77 2.19 24.64 -0.47
C TYR A 77 1.76 23.88 -1.75
N ARG A 78 1.98 24.44 -2.96
CA ARG A 78 1.59 23.85 -4.26
C ARG A 78 1.94 22.37 -4.36
N GLU A 79 3.20 22.04 -4.11
CA GLU A 79 3.69 20.66 -4.21
C GLU A 79 2.95 19.72 -3.25
N ARG A 80 2.62 20.15 -2.03
CA ARG A 80 1.90 19.31 -1.06
C ARG A 80 0.44 19.09 -1.46
N ILE A 81 -0.18 20.06 -2.11
CA ILE A 81 -1.54 19.95 -2.63
C ILE A 81 -1.58 18.94 -3.76
N GLU A 82 -0.58 18.98 -4.66
CA GLU A 82 -0.42 18.01 -5.73
C GLU A 82 -0.17 16.59 -5.16
N GLN A 83 0.71 16.48 -4.16
CA GLN A 83 0.96 15.21 -3.45
C GLN A 83 -0.30 14.67 -2.77
N HIS A 84 -1.16 15.53 -2.20
CA HIS A 84 -2.45 15.11 -1.62
C HIS A 84 -3.40 14.54 -2.68
N LEU A 85 -3.49 15.18 -3.86
CA LEU A 85 -4.30 14.67 -4.97
C LEU A 85 -3.75 13.33 -5.50
N ASP A 86 -2.44 13.25 -5.70
CA ASP A 86 -1.74 12.03 -6.11
C ASP A 86 -2.02 10.90 -5.10
N ARG A 87 -2.00 11.21 -3.80
CA ARG A 87 -2.31 10.26 -2.73
C ARG A 87 -3.76 9.77 -2.79
N ARG A 88 -4.74 10.65 -3.06
CA ARG A 88 -6.14 10.27 -3.27
C ARG A 88 -6.31 9.27 -4.39
N ILE A 89 -5.63 9.53 -5.50
CA ILE A 89 -5.65 8.70 -6.70
C ILE A 89 -5.04 7.32 -6.42
N GLN A 90 -3.88 7.28 -5.74
CA GLN A 90 -3.23 6.04 -5.32
C GLN A 90 -4.11 5.21 -4.37
N LEU A 91 -4.65 5.84 -3.32
CA LEU A 91 -5.45 5.15 -2.31
C LEU A 91 -6.72 4.57 -2.93
N PHE A 92 -7.39 5.32 -3.80
CA PHE A 92 -8.55 4.81 -4.52
C PHE A 92 -8.18 3.62 -5.41
N PHE A 93 -7.06 3.67 -6.15
CA PHE A 93 -6.63 2.52 -6.95
C PHE A 93 -6.33 1.27 -6.09
N MET A 94 -5.68 1.45 -4.95
CA MET A 94 -5.45 0.36 -3.99
C MET A 94 -6.77 -0.20 -3.44
N GLN A 95 -7.76 0.66 -3.19
CA GLN A 95 -9.10 0.24 -2.78
C GLN A 95 -9.77 -0.62 -3.85
N LEU A 96 -9.70 -0.22 -5.13
CA LEU A 96 -10.22 -1.01 -6.25
C LEU A 96 -9.54 -2.38 -6.35
N ILE A 97 -8.22 -2.45 -6.14
CA ILE A 97 -7.50 -3.73 -6.10
C ILE A 97 -8.02 -4.58 -4.94
N CYS A 98 -8.14 -4.00 -3.75
CA CYS A 98 -8.56 -4.72 -2.55
C CYS A 98 -10.00 -5.25 -2.63
N THR A 99 -10.87 -4.58 -3.39
CA THR A 99 -12.28 -5.00 -3.55
C THR A 99 -12.53 -5.84 -4.80
N TRP A 100 -11.60 -5.90 -5.76
CA TRP A 100 -11.80 -6.58 -7.05
C TRP A 100 -12.22 -8.06 -6.93
N LYS A 101 -13.38 -8.40 -7.50
CA LYS A 101 -13.93 -9.78 -7.49
C LYS A 101 -14.06 -10.37 -6.09
N THR A 102 -14.44 -9.54 -5.13
CA THR A 102 -14.73 -9.99 -3.76
C THR A 102 -16.22 -10.34 -3.61
N PRO A 103 -16.60 -11.28 -2.73
CA PRO A 103 -18.00 -11.69 -2.54
C PRO A 103 -18.76 -10.71 -1.63
N TYR A 104 -18.48 -9.41 -1.75
CA TYR A 104 -18.99 -8.38 -0.86
C TYR A 104 -19.65 -7.24 -1.63
N HIS A 105 -20.73 -6.74 -1.05
CA HIS A 105 -21.23 -5.38 -1.31
C HIS A 105 -20.57 -4.42 -0.31
N PHE A 106 -20.25 -3.21 -0.76
CA PHE A 106 -19.63 -2.18 0.07
C PHE A 106 -20.56 -0.98 0.23
N GLU A 107 -20.60 -0.46 1.46
CA GLU A 107 -21.03 0.91 1.75
C GLU A 107 -19.83 1.70 2.31
N TRP A 108 -19.89 3.03 2.23
CA TRP A 108 -18.89 3.88 2.86
C TRP A 108 -19.42 4.47 4.16
N VAL A 109 -18.51 4.68 5.12
CA VAL A 109 -18.77 5.44 6.35
C VAL A 109 -17.65 6.45 6.57
N GLU A 110 -17.88 7.44 7.42
CA GLU A 110 -16.84 8.40 7.79
C GLU A 110 -15.66 7.72 8.49
N ALA A 111 -14.52 8.42 8.56
CA ALA A 111 -13.32 7.90 9.19
C ALA A 111 -13.58 7.57 10.67
N ASN A 112 -13.46 6.30 11.03
CA ASN A 112 -13.68 5.83 12.41
C ASN A 112 -12.43 6.01 13.28
N ASP A 113 -11.24 6.04 12.66
CA ASP A 113 -9.95 6.05 13.35
C ASP A 113 -9.03 7.10 12.70
N GLN A 114 -9.27 8.40 12.93
CA GLN A 114 -8.46 9.48 12.32
C GLN A 114 -7.03 9.51 12.89
N TYR A 115 -6.03 9.37 12.01
CA TYR A 115 -4.61 9.51 12.36
C TYR A 115 -4.08 10.88 11.96
N GLY A 116 -3.97 11.76 12.94
CA GLY A 116 -3.49 13.15 12.80
C GLY A 116 -4.47 14.14 13.45
N LYS A 117 -4.00 15.35 13.74
CA LYS A 117 -4.83 16.42 14.30
C LYS A 117 -4.47 17.72 13.60
N GLY A 118 -5.48 18.46 13.16
CA GLY A 118 -5.29 19.86 12.79
C GLY A 118 -4.80 20.67 13.98
N CYS A 119 -4.11 21.77 13.70
CA CYS A 119 -3.71 22.69 14.75
C CYS A 119 -3.87 24.15 14.32
N ASN A 120 -4.12 25.00 15.32
CA ASN A 120 -4.13 26.44 15.14
C ASN A 120 -2.74 26.96 15.53
N ASN A 121 -1.98 27.40 14.53
CA ASN A 121 -0.64 27.92 14.73
C ASN A 121 -0.72 29.41 15.03
N LYS A 122 -0.44 29.80 16.27
CA LYS A 122 -0.29 31.22 16.63
C LYS A 122 1.09 31.69 16.19
N LEU A 123 1.14 32.46 15.11
CA LEU A 123 2.37 33.02 14.56
C LEU A 123 2.61 34.41 15.14
N LYS A 124 3.88 34.75 15.38
CA LYS A 124 4.32 36.03 15.97
C LYS A 124 5.41 36.67 15.13
N LYS A 125 5.25 37.94 14.83
CA LYS A 125 6.30 38.81 14.29
C LYS A 125 6.62 39.90 15.31
N GLY A 126 7.84 39.88 15.84
CA GLY A 126 8.21 40.72 16.98
C GLY A 126 7.35 40.46 18.23
N LYS A 127 7.10 41.49 19.04
CA LYS A 127 6.35 41.39 20.30
C LYS A 127 4.84 41.60 20.14
N ASP A 128 4.42 42.38 19.15
CA ASP A 128 3.06 42.94 19.11
C ASP A 128 2.20 42.41 17.97
N GLN A 129 2.79 41.78 16.94
CA GLN A 129 2.04 41.25 15.80
C GLN A 129 1.80 39.75 15.98
N THR A 130 0.52 39.36 15.98
CA THR A 130 0.10 37.96 16.02
C THR A 130 -0.95 37.66 14.96
N THR A 131 -0.79 36.53 14.27
CA THR A 131 -1.81 35.97 13.38
C THR A 131 -2.05 34.50 13.73
N ILE A 132 -3.17 33.95 13.28
CA ILE A 132 -3.50 32.53 13.46
C ILE A 132 -3.53 31.89 12.08
N PHE A 133 -2.62 30.95 11.86
CA PHE A 133 -2.63 30.10 10.70
C PHE A 133 -3.32 28.77 11.03
N GLU A 134 -4.53 28.60 10.49
CA GLU A 134 -5.36 27.43 10.75
C GLU A 134 -5.02 26.29 9.78
N THR A 135 -4.59 25.18 10.36
CA THR A 135 -4.39 23.92 9.63
C THR A 135 -5.40 22.89 10.10
N VAL A 136 -5.76 22.02 9.19
CA VAL A 136 -6.69 20.92 9.42
C VAL A 136 -6.09 19.61 8.96
N ALA A 137 -6.44 18.55 9.67
CA ALA A 137 -6.12 17.20 9.25
C ALA A 137 -7.09 16.80 8.13
N ALA A 138 -6.60 16.80 6.89
CA ALA A 138 -7.36 16.44 5.70
C ALA A 138 -7.13 14.96 5.35
N HIS A 139 -8.20 14.22 5.09
CA HIS A 139 -8.10 12.85 4.60
C HIS A 139 -7.74 12.86 3.12
N SER A 140 -6.65 12.20 2.76
CA SER A 140 -6.33 11.94 1.36
C SER A 140 -7.10 10.73 0.80
N SER A 141 -8.13 10.22 1.47
CA SER A 141 -8.98 9.15 0.92
C SER A 141 -10.38 9.67 0.68
N THR A 142 -10.90 9.46 -0.53
CA THR A 142 -12.31 9.75 -0.86
C THR A 142 -13.25 8.85 -0.06
N LEU A 143 -12.89 7.58 0.15
CA LEU A 143 -13.66 6.59 0.89
C LEU A 143 -12.79 6.02 2.04
N PRO A 144 -12.68 6.75 3.17
CA PRO A 144 -11.73 6.39 4.23
C PRO A 144 -12.04 5.05 4.90
N CYS A 145 -13.32 4.67 4.93
CA CYS A 145 -13.77 3.44 5.57
C CYS A 145 -14.88 2.79 4.73
N LEU A 146 -14.73 1.48 4.47
CA LEU A 146 -15.75 0.67 3.81
C LEU A 146 -16.33 -0.34 4.80
N ILE A 147 -17.66 -0.47 4.78
CA ILE A 147 -18.38 -1.55 5.43
C ILE A 147 -18.70 -2.59 4.36
N ALA A 148 -18.24 -3.82 4.58
CA ALA A 148 -18.50 -4.95 3.71
C ALA A 148 -19.68 -5.77 4.23
N TYR A 149 -20.55 -6.17 3.32
CA TYR A 149 -21.69 -7.06 3.54
C TYR A 149 -21.57 -8.26 2.60
N PRO A 150 -21.84 -9.49 3.04
CA PRO A 150 -21.93 -10.64 2.12
C PRO A 150 -22.90 -10.33 0.98
N ILE A 151 -22.47 -10.48 -0.27
CA ILE A 151 -23.25 -10.05 -1.43
C ILE A 151 -24.63 -10.72 -1.49
N GLU A 152 -24.70 -12.02 -1.18
CA GLU A 152 -25.95 -12.77 -1.16
C GLU A 152 -26.95 -12.24 -0.13
N ALA A 153 -26.45 -11.83 1.05
CA ALA A 153 -27.31 -11.27 2.10
C ALA A 153 -27.75 -9.84 1.74
N TRP A 154 -26.88 -9.07 1.08
CA TRP A 154 -27.22 -7.76 0.57
C TRP A 154 -28.32 -7.82 -0.50
N GLU A 155 -28.21 -8.76 -1.44
CA GLU A 155 -29.21 -8.95 -2.49
C GLU A 155 -30.59 -9.35 -1.93
N ARG A 156 -30.65 -10.13 -0.84
CA ARG A 156 -31.92 -10.42 -0.15
C ARG A 156 -32.52 -9.18 0.51
N TYR A 157 -31.67 -8.34 1.12
CA TYR A 157 -32.11 -7.05 1.67
C TYR A 157 -32.63 -6.11 0.59
N GLU A 158 -31.96 -6.00 -0.57
CA GLU A 158 -32.43 -5.17 -1.70
C GLU A 158 -33.76 -5.65 -2.29
N ARG A 159 -34.08 -6.95 -2.16
CA ARG A 159 -35.39 -7.52 -2.53
C ARG A 159 -36.44 -7.44 -1.43
N GLU A 160 -36.14 -6.77 -0.32
CA GLU A 160 -37.02 -6.64 0.86
C GLU A 160 -37.39 -7.99 1.51
N GLU A 161 -36.58 -9.03 1.29
CA GLU A 161 -36.80 -10.39 1.83
C GLU A 161 -36.30 -10.51 3.28
N GLU A 162 -35.25 -9.76 3.65
CA GLU A 162 -34.61 -9.79 4.96
C GLU A 162 -34.25 -8.38 5.44
N ASN A 163 -33.99 -8.25 6.74
CA ASN A 163 -33.41 -7.02 7.31
C ASN A 163 -31.98 -6.79 6.78
N LYS A 164 -31.52 -5.53 6.85
CA LYS A 164 -30.16 -5.16 6.45
C LYS A 164 -29.13 -6.07 7.17
N PRO A 165 -28.24 -6.75 6.43
CA PRO A 165 -27.27 -7.65 7.04
C PRO A 165 -26.29 -6.89 7.95
N GLU A 166 -25.75 -7.58 8.96
CA GLU A 166 -24.67 -7.01 9.77
C GLU A 166 -23.39 -6.91 8.93
N GLY A 167 -22.92 -5.69 8.74
CA GLY A 167 -21.69 -5.41 8.02
C GLY A 167 -20.47 -5.38 8.93
N PHE A 168 -19.28 -5.47 8.36
CA PHE A 168 -18.03 -5.30 9.09
C PHE A 168 -17.11 -4.31 8.38
N VAL A 169 -16.25 -3.62 9.15
CA VAL A 169 -15.25 -2.72 8.56
C VAL A 169 -14.23 -3.54 7.76
N TYR A 170 -14.21 -3.33 6.45
CA TYR A 170 -13.36 -4.08 5.54
C TYR A 170 -11.88 -3.77 5.78
N LEU A 171 -11.06 -4.82 5.87
CA LEU A 171 -9.61 -4.74 6.14
C LEU A 171 -9.23 -3.90 7.38
N LYS A 172 -10.14 -3.80 8.36
CA LYS A 172 -9.93 -2.99 9.58
C LYS A 172 -8.54 -3.24 10.18
N TYR A 173 -7.85 -2.14 10.52
CA TYR A 173 -6.51 -2.11 11.10
C TYR A 173 -5.38 -2.69 10.24
N GLY A 174 -5.66 -3.16 9.01
CA GLY A 174 -4.62 -3.47 8.03
C GLY A 174 -3.93 -2.21 7.51
N HIS A 175 -2.82 -2.36 6.79
CA HIS A 175 -2.03 -1.23 6.31
C HIS A 175 -2.82 -0.31 5.39
N SER A 176 -3.55 -0.86 4.41
CA SER A 176 -4.42 -0.07 3.54
C SER A 176 -5.46 0.71 4.34
N TYR A 177 -6.11 0.08 5.33
CA TYR A 177 -7.07 0.77 6.21
C TYR A 177 -6.43 1.96 6.95
N LEU A 178 -5.24 1.77 7.53
CA LEU A 178 -4.52 2.84 8.23
C LEU A 178 -4.16 3.99 7.30
N GLN A 179 -3.72 3.69 6.06
CA GLN A 179 -3.44 4.73 5.07
C GLN A 179 -4.69 5.51 4.65
N HIS A 180 -5.82 4.82 4.45
CA HIS A 180 -7.09 5.45 4.08
C HIS A 180 -7.61 6.38 5.20
N ASN A 181 -7.31 6.04 6.44
CA ASN A 181 -7.65 6.85 7.62
C ASN A 181 -6.53 7.83 8.05
N GLY A 182 -5.40 7.83 7.32
CA GLY A 182 -4.32 8.78 7.49
C GLY A 182 -4.75 10.19 7.08
N THR A 183 -4.19 11.21 7.74
CA THR A 183 -4.44 12.61 7.38
C THR A 183 -3.14 13.37 7.14
N LEU A 184 -3.24 14.35 6.24
CA LEU A 184 -2.21 15.35 5.99
C LEU A 184 -2.60 16.65 6.68
N GLU A 185 -1.64 17.33 7.30
CA GLU A 185 -1.85 18.67 7.85
C GLU A 185 -1.80 19.68 6.70
N LEU A 186 -2.97 20.19 6.31
CA LEU A 186 -3.11 21.14 5.20
C LEU A 186 -3.79 22.42 5.69
N ALA A 187 -3.59 23.52 4.96
CA ALA A 187 -4.33 24.75 5.22
C ALA A 187 -5.84 24.53 5.09
N LEU A 188 -6.63 25.25 5.90
CA LEU A 188 -8.09 25.08 5.97
C LEU A 188 -8.79 25.16 4.59
N CYS A 189 -8.31 26.01 3.67
CA CYS A 189 -8.90 26.17 2.34
C CYS A 189 -8.91 24.87 1.52
N PHE A 190 -7.96 23.95 1.73
CA PHE A 190 -7.88 22.67 1.02
C PHE A 190 -8.93 21.68 1.48
N ASN A 191 -9.13 21.52 2.79
CA ASN A 191 -10.22 20.69 3.30
C ASN A 191 -11.59 21.22 2.88
N GLN A 192 -11.74 22.55 2.83
CA GLN A 192 -12.95 23.16 2.30
C GLN A 192 -13.13 22.89 0.80
N ALA A 193 -12.06 22.85 0.01
CA ALA A 193 -12.09 22.43 -1.39
C ALA A 193 -12.44 20.94 -1.53
N ASP A 194 -11.86 20.06 -0.70
CA ASP A 194 -12.21 18.64 -0.65
C ASP A 194 -13.69 18.43 -0.32
N SER A 195 -14.23 19.20 0.61
CA SER A 195 -15.67 19.17 0.94
C SER A 195 -16.56 19.57 -0.24
N LEU A 196 -16.06 20.42 -1.16
CA LEU A 196 -16.75 20.74 -2.41
C LEU A 196 -16.66 19.60 -3.44
N ILE A 197 -15.67 18.72 -3.35
CA ILE A 197 -15.52 17.60 -4.30
C ILE A 197 -16.24 16.36 -3.78
N ASP A 198 -15.90 15.93 -2.56
CA ASP A 198 -16.38 14.69 -1.95
C ASP A 198 -17.81 14.83 -1.43
N GLY A 199 -18.20 16.04 -1.06
CA GLY A 199 -19.47 16.32 -0.39
C GLY A 199 -19.38 16.11 1.12
N THR A 200 -20.48 16.46 1.80
CA THR A 200 -20.68 16.17 3.22
C THR A 200 -21.63 14.99 3.38
N HIS A 201 -21.81 14.46 4.60
CA HIS A 201 -22.71 13.33 4.89
C HIS A 201 -24.12 13.48 4.29
N ASN A 202 -24.60 14.72 4.11
CA ASN A 202 -25.94 15.02 3.59
C ASN A 202 -25.98 15.39 2.10
N ASN A 203 -24.81 15.46 1.43
CA ASN A 203 -24.72 15.89 0.03
C ASN A 203 -23.79 14.96 -0.75
N SER A 204 -24.38 13.91 -1.30
CA SER A 204 -23.70 12.86 -2.05
C SER A 204 -23.09 13.37 -3.37
N ARG A 205 -21.78 13.66 -3.35
CA ARG A 205 -20.98 14.07 -4.52
C ARG A 205 -20.07 12.93 -5.00
N LEU A 206 -18.75 13.13 -5.04
CA LEU A 206 -17.79 12.15 -5.56
C LEU A 206 -17.82 10.83 -4.77
N ARG A 207 -18.08 10.86 -3.44
CA ARG A 207 -18.12 9.63 -2.61
C ARG A 207 -19.11 8.59 -3.12
N ASN A 208 -20.30 9.00 -3.57
CA ASN A 208 -21.29 8.06 -4.05
C ASN A 208 -20.92 7.46 -5.41
N GLU A 209 -20.36 8.27 -6.31
CA GLU A 209 -19.86 7.76 -7.59
C GLU A 209 -18.64 6.83 -7.38
N ALA A 210 -17.75 7.19 -6.46
CA ALA A 210 -16.63 6.35 -6.05
C ALA A 210 -17.13 5.00 -5.48
N LEU A 211 -18.16 5.00 -4.63
CA LEU A 211 -18.74 3.77 -4.09
C LEU A 211 -19.38 2.89 -5.18
N LYS A 212 -20.10 3.48 -6.14
CA LYS A 212 -20.63 2.77 -7.31
C LYS A 212 -19.51 2.08 -8.09
N ILE A 213 -18.39 2.78 -8.29
CA ILE A 213 -17.23 2.21 -8.98
C ILE A 213 -16.63 1.05 -8.19
N VAL A 214 -16.45 1.20 -6.88
CA VAL A 214 -15.95 0.14 -5.99
C VAL A 214 -16.83 -1.11 -6.07
N ASN A 215 -18.16 -0.96 -6.01
CA ASN A 215 -19.09 -2.08 -6.08
C ASN A 215 -19.11 -2.77 -7.45
N ALA A 216 -18.99 -2.02 -8.55
CA ALA A 216 -18.87 -2.60 -9.89
C ALA A 216 -17.56 -3.40 -10.07
N VAL A 217 -16.45 -2.89 -9.53
CA VAL A 217 -15.17 -3.63 -9.47
C VAL A 217 -15.27 -4.86 -8.58
N ALA A 218 -16.00 -4.78 -7.47
CA ALA A 218 -16.25 -5.91 -6.58
C ALA A 218 -17.03 -7.05 -7.26
N LYS A 219 -18.08 -6.71 -8.01
CA LYS A 219 -18.83 -7.66 -8.86
C LYS A 219 -18.02 -8.17 -10.05
N GLY A 220 -16.92 -7.51 -10.39
CA GLY A 220 -16.06 -7.87 -11.52
C GLY A 220 -16.60 -7.41 -12.88
N GLU A 221 -17.51 -6.43 -12.90
CA GLU A 221 -18.03 -5.80 -14.12
C GLU A 221 -16.90 -5.16 -14.93
N TYR A 222 -15.90 -4.60 -14.24
CA TYR A 222 -14.65 -4.16 -14.83
C TYR A 222 -13.47 -4.32 -13.86
N GLY A 223 -12.24 -4.20 -14.39
CA GLY A 223 -11.02 -4.33 -13.61
C GLY A 223 -10.64 -3.04 -12.86
N PRO A 224 -9.64 -3.10 -11.96
CA PRO A 224 -9.17 -1.92 -11.22
C PRO A 224 -8.70 -0.76 -12.12
N LYS A 225 -8.08 -1.04 -13.28
CA LYS A 225 -7.63 0.01 -14.21
C LYS A 225 -8.81 0.77 -14.79
N GLU A 226 -9.81 0.06 -15.29
CA GLU A 226 -11.02 0.63 -15.85
C GLU A 226 -11.79 1.43 -14.78
N GLY A 227 -11.92 0.87 -13.57
CA GLY A 227 -12.52 1.59 -12.44
C GLY A 227 -11.77 2.89 -12.10
N MET A 228 -10.44 2.88 -12.20
CA MET A 228 -9.65 4.09 -12.00
C MET A 228 -9.91 5.15 -13.06
N LYS A 229 -10.05 4.74 -14.34
CA LYS A 229 -10.45 5.65 -15.42
C LYS A 229 -11.82 6.27 -15.17
N HIS A 230 -12.78 5.50 -14.66
CA HIS A 230 -14.10 6.03 -14.27
C HIS A 230 -13.98 7.04 -13.12
N PHE A 231 -13.16 6.74 -12.10
CA PHE A 231 -12.97 7.62 -10.96
C PHE A 231 -12.35 8.96 -11.34
N ILE A 232 -11.29 8.95 -12.16
CA ILE A 232 -10.63 10.18 -12.62
C ILE A 232 -11.59 11.08 -13.39
N ARG A 233 -12.48 10.51 -14.23
CA ARG A 233 -13.52 11.27 -14.92
C ARG A 233 -14.51 11.91 -13.95
N GLN A 234 -14.95 11.16 -12.93
CA GLN A 234 -15.87 11.71 -11.92
C GLN A 234 -15.20 12.79 -11.09
N LEU A 235 -13.94 12.59 -10.68
CA LEU A 235 -13.16 13.56 -9.94
C LEU A 235 -13.03 14.89 -10.71
N GLU A 236 -12.74 14.85 -12.01
CA GLU A 236 -12.70 16.03 -12.88
C GLU A 236 -14.05 16.77 -12.89
N ILE A 237 -15.15 16.05 -13.13
CA ILE A 237 -16.50 16.61 -13.14
C ILE A 237 -16.81 17.32 -11.81
N PHE A 238 -16.44 16.73 -10.68
CA PHE A 238 -16.72 17.32 -9.37
C PHE A 238 -15.81 18.49 -9.01
N ILE A 239 -14.57 18.52 -9.50
CA ILE A 239 -13.70 19.71 -9.41
C ILE A 239 -14.31 20.87 -10.21
N GLU A 240 -14.67 20.65 -11.47
CA GLU A 240 -15.28 21.69 -12.33
C GLU A 240 -16.60 22.21 -11.75
N ARG A 241 -17.42 21.33 -11.18
CA ARG A 241 -18.65 21.73 -10.46
C ARG A 241 -18.31 22.58 -9.25
N GLY A 242 -17.29 22.20 -8.48
CA GLY A 242 -16.79 22.97 -7.34
C GLY A 242 -16.39 24.39 -7.73
N GLU A 243 -15.66 24.55 -8.85
CA GLU A 243 -15.24 25.85 -9.39
C GLU A 243 -16.44 26.73 -9.77
N LYS A 244 -17.50 26.13 -10.33
CA LYS A 244 -18.73 26.84 -10.76
C LYS A 244 -19.63 27.29 -9.60
N LEU A 245 -19.44 26.78 -8.38
CA LEU A 245 -20.21 27.17 -7.20
C LEU A 245 -19.80 28.54 -6.63
N GLN A 246 -18.97 29.32 -7.34
CA GLN A 246 -18.42 30.60 -6.90
C GLN A 246 -17.84 30.54 -5.47
N PRO A 247 -16.91 29.61 -5.21
CA PRO A 247 -16.33 29.49 -3.87
C PRO A 247 -15.47 30.72 -3.55
N SER A 248 -15.08 30.87 -2.28
CA SER A 248 -14.12 31.92 -1.90
C SER A 248 -12.85 31.83 -2.74
N VAL A 249 -12.17 32.96 -2.97
CA VAL A 249 -10.94 33.04 -3.79
C VAL A 249 -9.92 31.97 -3.41
N SER A 250 -9.72 31.75 -2.11
CA SER A 250 -8.83 30.73 -1.56
C SER A 250 -9.20 29.29 -1.94
N ARG A 251 -10.50 28.96 -1.95
CA ARG A 251 -11.00 27.64 -2.35
C ARG A 251 -10.91 27.47 -3.87
N LEU A 252 -11.18 28.53 -4.63
CA LEU A 252 -11.07 28.51 -6.10
C LEU A 252 -9.62 28.23 -6.52
N HIS A 253 -8.64 28.88 -5.90
CA HIS A 253 -7.22 28.60 -6.15
C HIS A 253 -6.83 27.16 -5.81
N ALA A 254 -7.30 26.61 -4.69
CA ALA A 254 -7.09 25.20 -4.35
C ALA A 254 -7.67 24.26 -5.42
N LEU A 255 -8.88 24.53 -5.91
CA LEU A 255 -9.51 23.76 -6.98
C LEU A 255 -8.74 23.87 -8.31
N HIS A 256 -8.23 25.06 -8.64
CA HIS A 256 -7.37 25.26 -9.81
C HIS A 256 -6.09 24.43 -9.73
N CYS A 257 -5.44 24.33 -8.56
CA CYS A 257 -4.30 23.43 -8.36
C CYS A 257 -4.68 21.97 -8.63
N TYR A 258 -5.82 21.50 -8.11
CA TYR A 258 -6.30 20.14 -8.40
C TYR A 258 -6.62 19.93 -9.89
N SER A 259 -7.28 20.89 -10.53
CA SER A 259 -7.62 20.87 -11.96
C SER A 259 -6.36 20.80 -12.83
N GLN A 260 -5.31 21.59 -12.51
CA GLN A 260 -4.01 21.51 -13.20
C GLN A 260 -3.35 20.13 -13.04
N ARG A 261 -3.18 19.65 -11.80
CA ARG A 261 -2.54 18.37 -11.56
C ARG A 261 -3.34 17.19 -12.11
N LEU A 262 -4.67 17.24 -12.06
CA LEU A 262 -5.51 16.19 -12.63
C LEU A 262 -5.37 16.08 -14.15
N ARG A 263 -5.18 17.20 -14.86
CA ARG A 263 -4.89 17.17 -16.31
C ARG A 263 -3.56 16.48 -16.60
N GLU A 264 -2.55 16.71 -15.78
CA GLU A 264 -1.27 16.00 -15.88
C GLU A 264 -1.45 14.51 -15.62
N VAL A 265 -2.12 14.13 -14.53
CA VAL A 265 -2.40 12.72 -14.23
C VAL A 265 -3.22 12.05 -15.34
N LYS A 266 -4.21 12.73 -15.92
CA LYS A 266 -4.96 12.20 -17.06
C LYS A 266 -4.06 11.96 -18.27
N ARG A 267 -3.15 12.88 -18.54
CA ARG A 267 -2.17 12.74 -19.61
C ARG A 267 -1.25 11.55 -19.35
N GLU A 268 -0.68 11.46 -18.14
CA GLU A 268 0.12 10.32 -17.69
C GLU A 268 -0.67 9.01 -17.83
N MET A 269 -1.93 8.94 -17.39
CA MET A 269 -2.74 7.71 -17.45
C MET A 269 -3.21 7.32 -18.87
N ILE A 270 -3.38 8.28 -19.78
CA ILE A 270 -3.87 8.05 -21.16
C ILE A 270 -2.71 7.84 -22.13
N GLU A 271 -1.64 8.62 -22.00
CA GLU A 271 -0.50 8.66 -22.92
C GLU A 271 0.68 7.82 -22.43
N ASP A 272 0.85 7.62 -21.12
CA ASP A 272 1.89 6.78 -20.54
C ASP A 272 1.33 5.43 -20.10
N ASP A 273 1.64 4.43 -20.93
CA ASP A 273 1.38 3.03 -20.69
C ASP A 273 1.94 2.57 -19.31
N GLY A 274 3.05 3.15 -18.86
CA GLY A 274 3.71 2.89 -17.60
C GLY A 274 3.04 3.43 -16.34
N TYR A 275 2.00 4.27 -16.44
CA TYR A 275 1.38 4.89 -15.25
C TYR A 275 0.91 3.85 -14.20
N PHE A 276 0.18 2.83 -14.66
CA PHE A 276 -0.27 1.75 -13.77
C PHE A 276 0.85 0.80 -13.35
N ASP A 277 1.91 0.70 -14.16
CA ASP A 277 3.10 -0.07 -13.80
C ASP A 277 3.76 0.57 -12.56
N GLN A 278 3.88 1.89 -12.54
CA GLN A 278 4.43 2.65 -11.41
C GLN A 278 3.60 2.45 -10.14
N LEU A 279 2.27 2.52 -10.22
CA LEU A 279 1.36 2.28 -9.08
C LEU A 279 1.49 0.85 -8.52
N LEU A 280 1.77 -0.13 -9.39
CA LEU A 280 1.94 -1.52 -8.99
C LEU A 280 3.38 -1.87 -8.56
N GLY A 281 4.32 -0.96 -8.79
CA GLY A 281 5.75 -1.19 -8.57
C GLY A 281 6.32 -2.23 -9.53
N VAL A 282 5.86 -2.23 -10.77
CA VAL A 282 6.33 -3.11 -11.86
C VAL A 282 6.83 -2.25 -13.02
N LYS A 283 7.46 -2.86 -14.04
CA LYS A 283 7.94 -2.14 -15.23
C LYS A 283 7.71 -2.95 -16.50
N VAL A 284 6.53 -2.79 -17.11
CA VAL A 284 6.13 -3.55 -18.31
C VAL A 284 6.20 -2.69 -19.58
N ALA A 285 5.97 -1.39 -19.44
CA ALA A 285 5.98 -0.43 -20.53
C ALA A 285 7.22 -0.56 -21.43
N GLU A 286 7.03 -0.28 -22.72
CA GLU A 286 8.06 -0.31 -23.78
C GLU A 286 8.54 -1.73 -24.15
N HIS A 287 7.97 -2.78 -23.55
CA HIS A 287 8.29 -4.17 -23.91
C HIS A 287 7.52 -4.61 -25.17
N MET A 288 8.18 -5.32 -26.09
CA MET A 288 7.58 -5.86 -27.33
C MET A 288 6.27 -6.63 -27.14
N GLN A 289 6.13 -7.32 -26.01
CA GLN A 289 4.98 -8.17 -25.65
C GLN A 289 4.18 -7.60 -24.46
N GLU A 290 4.08 -6.27 -24.38
CA GLU A 290 3.48 -5.53 -23.27
C GLU A 290 2.10 -6.07 -22.85
N ASP A 291 1.18 -6.26 -23.80
CA ASP A 291 -0.18 -6.74 -23.52
C ASP A 291 -0.21 -8.10 -22.80
N ILE A 292 0.64 -9.03 -23.26
CA ILE A 292 0.75 -10.37 -22.68
C ILE A 292 1.33 -10.26 -21.27
N LEU A 293 2.40 -9.48 -21.11
CA LEU A 293 3.04 -9.27 -19.82
C LEU A 293 2.09 -8.63 -18.81
N ARG A 294 1.36 -7.57 -19.19
CA ARG A 294 0.38 -6.91 -18.31
C ARG A 294 -0.71 -7.88 -17.87
N LYS A 295 -1.24 -8.69 -18.79
CA LYS A 295 -2.25 -9.71 -18.47
C LYS A 295 -1.76 -10.70 -17.42
N ILE A 296 -0.50 -11.12 -17.49
CA ILE A 296 0.13 -12.05 -16.53
C ILE A 296 0.42 -11.31 -15.20
N VAL A 297 1.13 -10.20 -15.27
CA VAL A 297 1.68 -9.49 -14.11
C VAL A 297 0.57 -8.88 -13.28
N TYR A 298 -0.35 -8.13 -13.89
CA TYR A 298 -1.34 -7.34 -13.16
C TYR A 298 -2.31 -8.25 -12.39
N GLN A 299 -2.85 -9.28 -13.04
CA GLN A 299 -3.79 -10.20 -12.38
C GLN A 299 -3.16 -10.89 -11.18
N LYS A 300 -1.90 -11.32 -11.31
CA LYS A 300 -1.15 -11.96 -10.22
C LYS A 300 -0.82 -10.95 -9.12
N ARG A 301 -0.48 -9.72 -9.50
CA ARG A 301 -0.15 -8.63 -8.58
C ARG A 301 -1.35 -8.20 -7.74
N PHE A 302 -2.50 -8.00 -8.36
CA PHE A 302 -3.75 -7.66 -7.67
C PHE A 302 -4.10 -8.73 -6.63
N LYS A 303 -4.02 -10.01 -7.00
CA LYS A 303 -4.26 -11.13 -6.06
C LYS A 303 -3.28 -11.15 -4.90
N LEU A 304 -1.99 -10.87 -5.14
CA LEU A 304 -1.00 -10.78 -4.07
C LEU A 304 -1.37 -9.66 -3.10
N ILE A 305 -1.63 -8.46 -3.60
CA ILE A 305 -2.00 -7.29 -2.77
C ILE A 305 -3.22 -7.63 -1.90
N GLN A 306 -4.29 -8.17 -2.50
CA GLN A 306 -5.49 -8.59 -1.76
C GLN A 306 -5.17 -9.57 -0.63
N LYS A 307 -4.32 -10.58 -0.88
CA LYS A 307 -3.93 -11.58 0.12
C LYS A 307 -3.07 -10.98 1.22
N CYS A 308 -2.12 -10.12 0.88
CA CYS A 308 -1.29 -9.44 1.87
C CYS A 308 -2.15 -8.59 2.82
N GLU A 309 -3.05 -7.77 2.28
CA GLU A 309 -3.92 -6.91 3.08
C GLU A 309 -4.89 -7.71 3.99
N ASP A 310 -5.43 -8.83 3.50
CA ASP A 310 -6.25 -9.75 4.33
C ASP A 310 -5.44 -10.33 5.50
N ILE A 311 -4.21 -10.79 5.25
CA ILE A 311 -3.32 -11.33 6.28
C ILE A 311 -2.92 -10.24 7.28
N GLU A 312 -2.61 -9.03 6.82
CA GLU A 312 -2.28 -7.89 7.68
C GLU A 312 -3.45 -7.45 8.56
N SER A 313 -4.67 -7.41 8.02
CA SER A 313 -5.87 -7.14 8.82
C SER A 313 -6.11 -8.22 9.88
N LYS A 314 -5.84 -9.50 9.57
CA LYS A 314 -5.88 -10.59 10.57
C LYS A 314 -4.83 -10.42 11.66
N ILE A 315 -3.60 -10.04 11.29
CA ILE A 315 -2.53 -9.74 12.25
C ILE A 315 -2.97 -8.62 13.21
N ALA A 316 -3.50 -7.54 12.68
CA ALA A 316 -3.93 -6.40 13.48
C ALA A 316 -5.11 -6.77 14.41
N ARG A 317 -6.05 -7.60 13.94
CA ARG A 317 -7.12 -8.17 14.75
C ARG A 317 -6.59 -9.06 15.87
N ASP A 318 -5.63 -9.95 15.58
CA ASP A 318 -5.00 -10.84 16.55
C ASP A 318 -4.32 -10.02 17.68
N ILE A 319 -3.70 -8.89 17.33
CA ILE A 319 -3.12 -7.93 18.28
C ILE A 319 -4.22 -7.29 19.14
N LEU A 320 -5.27 -6.73 18.52
CA LEU A 320 -6.37 -6.08 19.24
C LEU A 320 -7.08 -7.06 20.19
N ASP A 321 -7.31 -8.29 19.76
CA ASP A 321 -7.93 -9.32 20.59
C ASP A 321 -7.05 -9.67 21.80
N ALA A 322 -5.73 -9.72 21.61
CA ALA A 322 -4.79 -9.88 22.72
C ALA A 322 -4.83 -8.67 23.67
N GLN A 323 -4.89 -7.45 23.14
CA GLN A 323 -5.04 -6.23 23.94
C GLN A 323 -6.32 -6.28 24.79
N ASN A 324 -7.45 -6.64 24.19
CA ASN A 324 -8.74 -6.78 24.86
C ASN A 324 -8.71 -7.85 25.97
N ARG A 325 -8.04 -9.00 25.74
CA ARG A 325 -7.83 -10.02 26.78
C ARG A 325 -6.97 -9.50 27.93
N MET A 326 -5.92 -8.75 27.64
CA MET A 326 -5.03 -8.16 28.66
C MET A 326 -5.68 -6.99 29.43
N LEU A 327 -6.62 -6.26 28.81
CA LEU A 327 -7.39 -5.20 29.47
C LEU A 327 -8.34 -5.72 30.55
N LYS A 328 -8.98 -6.88 30.34
CA LYS A 328 -9.91 -7.47 31.31
C LYS A 328 -9.29 -7.71 32.70
N THR A 329 -7.96 -7.75 32.80
CA THR A 329 -7.23 -8.02 34.03
C THR A 329 -6.97 -6.82 34.97
N ARG A 330 -7.27 -5.55 34.59
CA ARG A 330 -7.22 -4.34 35.47
C ARG A 330 -7.74 -3.11 34.71
N LYS A 331 -8.27 -2.07 35.40
CA LYS A 331 -8.58 -0.73 34.86
C LYS A 331 -7.33 0.01 34.31
N LYS A 332 -6.66 -0.53 33.30
CA LYS A 332 -5.49 0.08 32.65
C LYS A 332 -5.95 0.85 31.41
N ASN A 333 -5.31 1.99 31.16
CA ASN A 333 -5.55 2.80 29.96
C ASN A 333 -5.09 2.03 28.71
N LEU A 334 -5.98 1.84 27.73
CA LEU A 334 -5.71 1.18 26.43
C LEU A 334 -4.45 1.74 25.75
N LYS A 335 -4.22 3.06 25.81
CA LYS A 335 -3.02 3.68 25.23
C LYS A 335 -1.72 3.18 25.87
N SER A 336 -1.72 3.03 27.19
CA SER A 336 -0.55 2.52 27.92
C SER A 336 -0.29 1.04 27.67
N LEU A 337 -1.35 0.29 27.37
CA LEU A 337 -1.26 -1.12 27.03
C LEU A 337 -0.73 -1.30 25.62
N ASP A 338 -1.29 -0.55 24.66
CA ASP A 338 -0.86 -0.53 23.27
C ASP A 338 0.64 -0.20 23.16
N PHE A 339 1.08 0.90 23.79
CA PHE A 339 2.49 1.28 23.82
C PHE A 339 3.40 0.14 24.35
N ARG A 340 3.07 -0.45 25.50
CA ARG A 340 3.88 -1.52 26.12
C ARG A 340 3.89 -2.78 25.28
N LEU A 341 2.76 -3.16 24.70
CA LEU A 341 2.67 -4.33 23.84
C LEU A 341 3.51 -4.13 22.57
N ARG A 342 3.39 -2.96 21.90
CA ARG A 342 4.22 -2.62 20.73
C ARG A 342 5.70 -2.70 21.07
N TYR A 343 6.12 -2.10 22.18
CA TYR A 343 7.51 -2.15 22.65
C TYR A 343 8.00 -3.58 22.81
N ILE A 344 7.24 -4.44 23.52
CA ILE A 344 7.62 -5.83 23.79
C ILE A 344 7.68 -6.65 22.51
N LEU A 345 6.71 -6.47 21.60
CA LEU A 345 6.71 -7.17 20.32
C LEU A 345 7.92 -6.76 19.48
N LEU A 346 8.24 -5.46 19.41
CA LEU A 346 9.40 -4.99 18.66
C LEU A 346 10.73 -5.41 19.29
N GLU A 347 10.84 -5.39 20.61
CA GLU A 347 12.06 -5.79 21.32
C GLU A 347 12.32 -7.30 21.20
N ASP A 348 11.29 -8.12 21.37
CA ASP A 348 11.47 -9.57 21.52
C ASP A 348 11.40 -10.36 20.20
N MET A 349 10.91 -9.75 19.12
CA MET A 349 10.85 -10.41 17.80
C MET A 349 12.23 -10.31 17.12
N ASP A 350 12.58 -11.34 16.34
CA ASP A 350 13.82 -11.35 15.57
C ASP A 350 13.85 -10.22 14.52
N SER A 351 15.03 -9.93 13.98
CA SER A 351 15.23 -8.78 13.09
C SER A 351 14.37 -8.80 11.83
N ILE A 352 14.02 -9.98 11.32
CA ILE A 352 13.19 -10.14 10.13
C ILE A 352 11.74 -9.82 10.48
N PHE A 353 11.19 -10.42 11.55
CA PHE A 353 9.80 -10.15 11.92
C PHE A 353 9.61 -8.75 12.53
N ARG A 354 10.62 -8.23 13.22
CA ARG A 354 10.61 -6.87 13.77
C ARG A 354 10.34 -5.84 12.68
N ARG A 355 11.05 -5.91 11.54
CA ARG A 355 10.81 -4.98 10.41
C ARG A 355 9.37 -5.02 9.91
N LYS A 356 8.72 -6.20 9.86
CA LYS A 356 7.29 -6.29 9.46
C LYS A 356 6.39 -5.59 10.47
N ILE A 357 6.67 -5.79 11.76
CA ILE A 357 5.89 -5.19 12.85
C ILE A 357 6.10 -3.68 12.91
N GLU A 358 7.33 -3.19 12.69
CA GLU A 358 7.63 -1.75 12.65
C GLU A 358 6.82 -1.04 11.57
N ARG A 359 6.63 -1.71 10.42
CA ARG A 359 5.79 -1.19 9.34
C ARG A 359 4.31 -1.18 9.70
N LEU A 360 3.79 -2.28 10.24
CA LEU A 360 2.40 -2.36 10.70
C LEU A 360 2.07 -1.29 11.76
N PHE A 361 3.00 -1.03 12.68
CA PHE A 361 2.83 -0.01 13.71
C PHE A 361 3.24 1.40 13.27
N CYS A 362 3.86 1.51 12.10
CA CYS A 362 4.45 2.74 11.57
C CYS A 362 5.36 3.40 12.61
N THR A 363 6.14 2.60 13.32
CA THR A 363 7.00 3.04 14.42
C THR A 363 8.14 2.05 14.63
N THR A 364 9.37 2.55 14.73
CA THR A 364 10.55 1.73 15.01
C THR A 364 10.77 1.51 16.51
N LEU A 365 11.53 0.47 16.86
CA LEU A 365 11.94 0.27 18.25
C LEU A 365 12.72 1.48 18.79
N GLU A 366 13.58 2.08 17.96
CA GLU A 366 14.37 3.26 18.31
C GLU A 366 13.49 4.49 18.61
N GLN A 367 12.42 4.70 17.82
CA GLN A 367 11.47 5.78 18.08
C GLN A 367 10.74 5.60 19.42
N LEU A 368 10.36 4.37 19.78
CA LEU A 368 9.78 4.08 21.09
C LEU A 368 10.78 4.29 22.22
N GLN A 369 12.02 3.86 22.04
CA GLN A 369 13.10 4.05 23.02
C GLN A 369 13.38 5.54 23.24
N THR A 370 13.50 6.31 22.15
CA THR A 370 13.67 7.76 22.19
C THR A 370 12.47 8.45 22.84
N GLY A 371 11.24 7.98 22.62
CA GLY A 371 10.04 8.51 23.29
C GLY A 371 10.03 8.27 24.81
N ILE A 372 10.66 7.20 25.29
CA ILE A 372 10.88 6.94 26.72
C ILE A 372 11.93 7.91 27.27
N GLU A 373 12.99 8.18 26.50
CA GLU A 373 14.13 9.01 26.92
C GLU A 373 13.85 10.51 26.87
N LYS A 374 13.14 10.98 25.83
CA LYS A 374 12.71 12.38 25.68
C LYS A 374 11.65 12.82 26.68
N ASN A 375 10.98 11.89 27.38
CA ASN A 375 10.17 12.23 28.54
C ASN A 375 11.10 12.54 29.75
N GLU A 376 11.66 13.74 29.74
CA GLU A 376 12.75 14.40 30.51
C GLU A 376 12.97 14.13 32.02
N LYS A 377 12.45 13.07 32.62
CA LYS A 377 12.86 12.64 33.97
C LYS A 377 13.42 11.23 33.87
N ARG A 378 14.74 11.07 34.08
CA ARG A 378 15.41 9.75 34.20
C ARG A 378 14.60 8.78 35.09
N LEU A 379 13.96 9.31 36.14
CA LEU A 379 13.05 8.57 37.01
C LEU A 379 11.82 8.02 36.27
N ARG A 380 11.15 8.79 35.41
CA ARG A 380 10.01 8.35 34.59
C ARG A 380 10.42 7.30 33.54
N ALA A 381 11.59 7.45 32.94
CA ALA A 381 12.13 6.46 32.00
C ALA A 381 12.40 5.12 32.71
N PHE A 382 13.00 5.17 33.91
CA PHE A 382 13.21 3.99 34.76
C PHE A 382 11.88 3.35 35.18
N GLU A 383 10.91 4.16 35.62
CA GLU A 383 9.56 3.69 35.97
C GLU A 383 8.86 3.03 34.79
N GLU A 384 8.92 3.58 33.58
CA GLU A 384 8.29 2.94 32.41
C GLU A 384 9.01 1.67 31.99
N ARG A 385 10.35 1.60 32.06
CA ARG A 385 11.06 0.32 31.85
C ARG A 385 10.66 -0.72 32.88
N ALA A 386 10.50 -0.34 34.15
CA ALA A 386 10.01 -1.24 35.20
C ALA A 386 8.56 -1.68 34.93
N LYS A 387 7.68 -0.78 34.49
CA LYS A 387 6.29 -1.09 34.11
C LYS A 387 6.21 -2.00 32.88
N ILE A 388 7.08 -1.82 31.88
CA ILE A 388 7.20 -2.72 30.73
C ILE A 388 7.61 -4.12 31.21
N ARG A 389 8.63 -4.22 32.07
CA ARG A 389 9.08 -5.50 32.64
C ARG A 389 7.98 -6.20 33.42
N PHE A 390 7.28 -5.46 34.30
CA PHE A 390 6.15 -5.99 35.05
C PHE A 390 5.01 -6.43 34.13
N PHE A 391 4.69 -5.64 33.09
CA PHE A 391 3.67 -5.97 32.10
C PHE A 391 4.04 -7.26 31.34
N ARG A 392 5.30 -7.41 30.94
CA ARG A 392 5.83 -8.62 30.29
C ARG A 392 5.63 -9.83 31.17
N GLN A 393 5.92 -9.74 32.47
CA GLN A 393 5.74 -10.83 33.42
C GLN A 393 4.26 -11.14 33.66
N SER A 394 3.42 -10.12 33.90
CA SER A 394 2.00 -10.31 34.22
C SER A 394 1.18 -10.85 33.06
N HIS A 395 1.63 -10.65 31.82
CA HIS A 395 0.95 -11.10 30.60
C HIS A 395 1.79 -12.10 29.78
N ALA A 396 2.79 -12.75 30.39
CA ALA A 396 3.75 -13.60 29.69
C ALA A 396 3.09 -14.67 28.80
N LYS A 397 2.03 -15.33 29.30
CA LYS A 397 1.28 -16.36 28.56
C LYS A 397 0.57 -15.78 27.32
N GLU A 398 -0.12 -14.65 27.47
CA GLU A 398 -0.82 -14.00 26.36
C GLU A 398 0.16 -13.43 25.32
N ILE A 399 1.28 -12.86 25.77
CA ILE A 399 2.34 -12.36 24.89
C ILE A 399 2.97 -13.53 24.10
N ALA A 400 3.29 -14.64 24.76
CA ALA A 400 3.84 -15.82 24.09
C ALA A 400 2.86 -16.40 23.06
N LYS A 401 1.57 -16.49 23.42
CA LYS A 401 0.51 -16.92 22.50
C LYS A 401 0.39 -15.99 21.29
N LEU A 402 0.37 -14.67 21.52
CA LEU A 402 0.32 -13.68 20.45
C LEU A 402 1.52 -13.81 19.51
N LYS A 403 2.74 -13.90 20.04
CA LYS A 403 3.95 -14.08 19.22
C LYS A 403 3.86 -15.34 18.34
N ALA A 404 3.40 -16.46 18.88
CA ALA A 404 3.23 -17.68 18.11
C ALA A 404 2.24 -17.50 16.95
N ILE A 405 1.11 -16.82 17.20
CA ILE A 405 0.12 -16.47 16.16
C ILE A 405 0.74 -15.54 15.12
N LEU A 406 1.43 -14.48 15.53
CA LEU A 406 2.10 -13.54 14.63
C LEU A 406 3.14 -14.22 13.76
N HIS A 407 3.97 -15.11 14.30
CA HIS A 407 4.91 -15.92 13.52
C HIS A 407 4.19 -16.81 12.49
N ALA A 408 3.02 -17.36 12.82
CA ALA A 408 2.24 -18.13 11.84
C ALA A 408 1.71 -17.23 10.72
N ARG A 409 1.16 -16.05 11.06
CA ARG A 409 0.65 -15.07 10.08
C ARG A 409 1.74 -14.50 9.18
N PHE A 410 2.89 -14.14 9.72
CA PHE A 410 4.00 -13.64 8.90
C PHE A 410 4.58 -14.72 7.99
N ARG A 411 4.53 -15.99 8.39
CA ARG A 411 4.84 -17.12 7.50
C ARG A 411 3.79 -17.29 6.40
N GLU A 412 2.51 -17.09 6.72
CA GLU A 412 1.43 -17.05 5.72
C GLU A 412 1.71 -15.96 4.67
N LEU A 413 2.09 -14.75 5.11
CA LEU A 413 2.46 -13.63 4.24
C LEU A 413 3.67 -13.98 3.34
N ASP A 414 4.74 -14.51 3.93
CA ASP A 414 5.93 -14.95 3.18
C ASP A 414 5.57 -16.02 2.13
N ASN A 415 4.67 -16.93 2.48
CA ASN A 415 4.21 -17.96 1.56
C ASN A 415 3.46 -17.36 0.38
N GLU A 416 2.61 -16.35 0.59
CA GLU A 416 1.91 -15.69 -0.52
C GLU A 416 2.85 -14.92 -1.45
N GLU A 417 3.88 -14.26 -0.90
CA GLU A 417 4.95 -13.67 -1.73
C GLU A 417 5.69 -14.73 -2.56
N LEU A 418 6.05 -15.87 -1.94
CA LEU A 418 6.69 -16.99 -2.63
C LEU A 418 5.79 -17.61 -3.71
N ASN A 419 4.48 -17.67 -3.47
CA ASN A 419 3.51 -18.16 -4.46
C ASN A 419 3.47 -17.24 -5.66
N TYR A 420 3.41 -15.93 -5.42
CA TYR A 420 3.44 -14.94 -6.48
C TYR A 420 4.70 -15.07 -7.34
N ARG A 421 5.88 -15.23 -6.74
CA ARG A 421 7.15 -15.48 -7.46
C ARG A 421 7.05 -16.68 -8.39
N SER A 422 6.61 -17.79 -7.82
CA SER A 422 6.54 -19.08 -8.51
C SER A 422 5.56 -19.02 -9.69
N GLU A 423 4.37 -18.45 -9.46
CA GLU A 423 3.34 -18.30 -10.46
C GLU A 423 3.70 -17.26 -11.53
N LEU A 424 4.40 -16.20 -11.17
CA LEU A 424 4.90 -15.21 -12.12
C LEU A 424 5.97 -15.83 -13.03
N LEU A 425 6.98 -16.50 -12.48
CA LEU A 425 8.03 -17.18 -13.26
C LEU A 425 7.41 -18.20 -14.22
N LYS A 426 6.50 -19.03 -13.71
CA LYS A 426 5.77 -20.02 -14.54
C LYS A 426 4.95 -19.33 -15.63
N GLY A 427 4.26 -18.23 -15.29
CA GLY A 427 3.47 -17.43 -16.23
C GLY A 427 4.33 -16.84 -17.34
N LEU A 428 5.47 -16.24 -17.00
CA LEU A 428 6.42 -15.68 -17.96
C LEU A 428 7.02 -16.79 -18.84
N ARG A 429 7.48 -17.90 -18.26
CA ARG A 429 8.04 -19.01 -19.05
C ARG A 429 7.01 -19.57 -20.05
N TRP A 430 5.80 -19.86 -19.59
CA TRP A 430 4.80 -20.56 -20.39
C TRP A 430 4.08 -19.61 -21.36
N ASN A 431 3.57 -18.48 -20.89
CA ASN A 431 2.72 -17.62 -21.70
C ASN A 431 3.51 -16.65 -22.58
N LEU A 432 4.71 -16.24 -22.18
CA LEU A 432 5.53 -15.32 -22.98
C LEU A 432 6.31 -16.07 -24.06
N ASN A 433 6.94 -17.19 -23.66
CA ASN A 433 7.94 -17.88 -24.47
C ASN A 433 7.49 -19.28 -24.93
N SER A 434 6.38 -19.82 -24.40
CA SER A 434 5.96 -21.22 -24.64
C SER A 434 7.05 -22.25 -24.29
N TRP A 435 7.93 -21.91 -23.34
CA TRP A 435 9.05 -22.76 -22.97
C TRP A 435 8.62 -23.82 -21.97
N THR A 436 9.22 -25.01 -22.05
CA THR A 436 9.23 -25.99 -20.95
C THR A 436 10.29 -25.61 -19.90
N GLN A 437 10.25 -26.20 -18.70
CA GLN A 437 11.30 -25.98 -17.69
C GLN A 437 12.70 -26.38 -18.20
N ARG A 438 12.76 -27.42 -19.05
CA ARG A 438 13.99 -27.84 -19.73
C ARG A 438 14.46 -26.78 -20.73
N ALA A 439 13.56 -26.22 -21.54
CA ALA A 439 13.90 -25.17 -22.50
C ALA A 439 14.44 -23.91 -21.79
N LEU A 440 13.84 -23.52 -20.64
CA LEU A 440 14.36 -22.43 -19.82
C LEU A 440 15.78 -22.72 -19.32
N ALA A 441 16.03 -23.94 -18.81
CA ALA A 441 17.36 -24.33 -18.33
C ALA A 441 18.42 -24.33 -19.46
N GLU A 442 18.04 -24.80 -20.65
CA GLU A 442 18.91 -24.81 -21.84
C GLU A 442 19.22 -23.37 -22.32
N ALA A 443 18.20 -22.51 -22.39
CA ALA A 443 18.36 -21.10 -22.74
C ALA A 443 19.25 -20.34 -21.72
N TYR A 444 19.06 -20.60 -20.43
CA TYR A 444 19.87 -20.01 -19.37
C TYR A 444 21.32 -20.46 -19.48
N LYS A 445 21.58 -21.77 -19.63
CA LYS A 445 22.93 -22.32 -19.78
C LYS A 445 23.65 -21.77 -21.01
N LYS A 446 22.92 -21.57 -22.12
CA LYS A 446 23.48 -20.96 -23.33
C LYS A 446 23.98 -19.54 -23.07
N ARG A 447 23.27 -18.78 -22.23
CA ARG A 447 23.58 -17.37 -21.96
C ARG A 447 24.56 -17.18 -20.80
N PHE A 448 24.56 -18.08 -19.82
CA PHE A 448 25.42 -18.05 -18.64
C PHE A 448 26.13 -19.41 -18.46
N PRO A 449 27.17 -19.74 -19.25
CA PRO A 449 27.79 -21.07 -19.23
C PRO A 449 28.43 -21.44 -17.89
N LEU A 450 28.89 -20.44 -17.14
CA LEU A 450 29.57 -20.59 -15.84
C LEU A 450 28.60 -20.74 -14.65
N ASP A 451 27.30 -20.50 -14.86
CA ASP A 451 26.26 -20.70 -13.84
C ASP A 451 25.15 -21.56 -14.44
N SER A 452 25.17 -22.86 -14.16
CA SER A 452 24.17 -23.75 -14.76
C SER A 452 22.88 -23.80 -13.92
N MET A 453 21.77 -23.40 -14.51
CA MET A 453 20.44 -23.75 -13.99
C MET A 453 20.03 -25.13 -14.54
N SER A 454 19.71 -26.06 -13.64
CA SER A 454 19.18 -27.38 -14.03
C SER A 454 17.66 -27.34 -14.21
N ASN A 455 17.10 -28.30 -14.95
CA ASN A 455 15.64 -28.46 -15.06
C ASN A 455 14.98 -28.62 -13.67
N SER A 456 15.59 -29.40 -12.78
CA SER A 456 15.12 -29.55 -11.40
C SER A 456 15.10 -28.23 -10.62
N MET A 457 16.04 -27.32 -10.91
CA MET A 457 16.10 -26.01 -10.29
C MET A 457 15.00 -25.10 -10.81
N ALA A 458 14.78 -25.05 -12.13
CA ALA A 458 13.63 -24.34 -12.71
C ALA A 458 12.31 -24.85 -12.12
N SER A 459 12.17 -26.16 -11.94
CA SER A 459 11.02 -26.76 -11.28
C SER A 459 10.85 -26.30 -9.84
N ARG A 460 11.92 -26.29 -9.03
CA ARG A 460 11.86 -25.81 -7.64
C ARG A 460 11.50 -24.32 -7.52
N LEU A 461 11.95 -23.49 -8.46
CA LEU A 461 11.63 -22.06 -8.49
C LEU A 461 10.16 -21.80 -8.87
N GLU A 462 9.52 -22.72 -9.59
CA GLU A 462 8.10 -22.61 -9.98
C GLU A 462 7.15 -23.40 -9.08
N GLN A 463 7.69 -24.28 -8.25
CA GLN A 463 6.90 -25.02 -7.28
C GLN A 463 6.76 -24.20 -6.01
N ARG A 464 5.56 -24.27 -5.42
CA ARG A 464 5.34 -24.15 -3.98
C ARG A 464 6.18 -25.22 -3.28
N THR A 465 7.50 -25.09 -3.23
CA THR A 465 8.29 -25.99 -2.40
C THR A 465 7.85 -25.69 -0.98
N HIS A 466 7.12 -26.63 -0.39
CA HIS A 466 6.50 -26.53 0.92
C HIS A 466 7.45 -25.81 1.89
N ALA A 467 7.16 -24.52 2.14
CA ALA A 467 7.62 -23.83 3.33
C ALA A 467 6.86 -24.34 4.57
N ALA A 468 6.38 -25.59 4.53
CA ALA A 468 5.95 -26.33 5.70
C ALA A 468 7.19 -26.53 6.55
N TYR A 469 7.38 -25.60 7.47
CA TYR A 469 8.16 -25.78 8.69
C TYR A 469 7.52 -26.82 9.64
N GLU A 470 6.46 -27.53 9.20
CA GLU A 470 5.76 -28.52 9.99
C GLU A 470 6.27 -29.94 9.69
N THR A 471 6.95 -30.47 10.72
CA THR A 471 6.90 -31.84 11.26
C THR A 471 7.23 -33.05 10.39
N LYS A 472 7.50 -32.93 9.08
CA LYS A 472 8.10 -34.05 8.33
C LYS A 472 9.62 -33.96 8.35
N VAL A 473 10.27 -35.00 8.88
CA VAL A 473 11.72 -35.21 8.79
C VAL A 473 12.05 -35.46 7.32
N TYR A 474 12.34 -34.39 6.58
CA TYR A 474 12.88 -34.49 5.24
C TYR A 474 14.39 -34.76 5.33
N LEU A 475 14.85 -35.86 4.71
CA LEU A 475 16.27 -36.22 4.61
C LEU A 475 17.12 -35.17 3.86
N THR A 476 16.49 -34.36 3.01
CA THR A 476 17.15 -33.32 2.24
C THR A 476 17.35 -32.05 3.08
N PRO A 477 18.55 -31.46 3.18
CA PRO A 477 18.78 -30.19 3.89
C PRO A 477 17.91 -29.00 3.41
N LEU A 478 17.59 -28.05 4.30
CA LEU A 478 16.70 -26.92 4.00
C LEU A 478 17.25 -26.02 2.88
N ASN A 479 18.57 -25.81 2.82
CA ASN A 479 19.30 -25.08 1.77
C ASN A 479 19.31 -25.79 0.40
N GLN A 480 19.01 -27.09 0.37
CA GLN A 480 18.80 -27.84 -0.88
C GLN A 480 17.32 -27.85 -1.31
N ARG A 481 16.41 -27.64 -0.35
CA ARG A 481 14.95 -27.49 -0.55
C ARG A 481 14.56 -26.07 -0.97
N ARG A 482 15.20 -25.05 -0.39
CA ARG A 482 15.07 -23.64 -0.71
C ARG A 482 16.32 -23.22 -1.48
N LYS A 483 16.20 -22.98 -2.78
CA LYS A 483 17.17 -22.08 -3.40
C LYS A 483 16.59 -20.69 -3.25
N ASP A 484 17.07 -19.97 -2.24
CA ASP A 484 16.91 -18.53 -2.20
C ASP A 484 17.43 -17.99 -3.53
N LEU A 485 16.55 -17.32 -4.26
CA LEU A 485 16.89 -16.76 -5.55
C LEU A 485 17.59 -15.43 -5.28
N SER A 486 18.93 -15.44 -5.37
CA SER A 486 19.72 -14.22 -5.21
C SER A 486 19.30 -13.16 -6.23
N GLU A 487 19.49 -11.90 -5.90
CA GLU A 487 19.22 -10.77 -6.81
C GLU A 487 19.93 -10.95 -8.15
N GLU A 488 21.20 -11.33 -8.11
CA GLU A 488 22.00 -11.61 -9.30
C GLU A 488 21.39 -12.72 -10.16
N ARG A 489 20.95 -13.82 -9.53
CA ARG A 489 20.33 -14.91 -10.28
C ARG A 489 18.95 -14.52 -10.81
N ALA A 490 18.22 -13.68 -10.09
CA ALA A 490 16.96 -13.12 -10.56
C ALA A 490 17.19 -12.29 -11.83
N LYS A 491 18.18 -11.37 -11.83
CA LYS A 491 18.59 -10.59 -13.02
C LYS A 491 18.99 -11.47 -14.20
N ARG A 492 19.69 -12.58 -13.96
CA ARG A 492 20.04 -13.55 -15.02
C ARG A 492 18.82 -14.26 -15.59
N ILE A 493 17.86 -14.66 -14.75
CA ILE A 493 16.62 -15.31 -15.21
C ILE A 493 15.76 -14.32 -16.00
N SER A 494 15.60 -13.08 -15.53
CA SER A 494 14.86 -12.05 -16.27
C SER A 494 15.48 -11.79 -17.64
N THR A 495 16.82 -11.68 -17.68
CA THR A 495 17.59 -11.57 -18.93
C THR A 495 17.36 -12.76 -19.86
N THR A 496 17.28 -13.98 -19.31
CA THR A 496 17.02 -15.20 -20.10
C THR A 496 15.61 -15.20 -20.67
N LEU A 497 14.63 -14.76 -19.90
CA LEU A 497 13.22 -14.66 -20.32
C LEU A 497 12.95 -13.47 -21.24
N GLY A 498 13.93 -12.56 -21.40
CA GLY A 498 13.80 -11.35 -22.20
C GLY A 498 13.01 -10.23 -21.52
N VAL A 499 12.85 -10.26 -20.19
CA VAL A 499 12.02 -9.31 -19.43
C VAL A 499 12.88 -8.41 -18.53
N ASP A 500 12.40 -7.19 -18.28
CA ASP A 500 13.04 -6.22 -17.38
C ASP A 500 13.18 -6.82 -15.97
N ALA A 501 14.36 -6.64 -15.35
CA ALA A 501 14.62 -7.17 -14.02
C ALA A 501 13.69 -6.56 -12.97
N GLY A 502 13.21 -5.33 -13.16
CA GLY A 502 12.21 -4.65 -12.33
C GLY A 502 10.82 -5.30 -12.36
N LEU A 503 10.51 -6.20 -13.31
CA LEU A 503 9.32 -7.08 -13.22
C LEU A 503 9.54 -8.24 -12.25
N PHE A 504 10.79 -8.65 -12.11
CA PHE A 504 11.19 -9.90 -11.48
C PHE A 504 11.71 -9.64 -10.06
N LEU A 505 12.40 -8.53 -9.82
CA LEU A 505 13.05 -8.18 -8.56
C LEU A 505 12.07 -7.82 -7.44
N PRO A 506 11.05 -6.96 -7.65
CA PRO A 506 9.99 -6.75 -6.65
C PRO A 506 9.16 -8.01 -6.39
N ALA A 507 9.15 -8.94 -7.36
CA ALA A 507 8.55 -10.25 -7.15
C ALA A 507 9.45 -11.11 -6.26
N ILE A 508 10.77 -11.13 -6.45
CA ILE A 508 11.70 -12.18 -5.96
C ILE A 508 12.55 -11.83 -4.75
N VAL A 509 13.06 -10.60 -4.70
CA VAL A 509 13.69 -10.09 -3.49
C VAL A 509 12.51 -9.65 -2.65
N SER A 510 12.32 -10.23 -1.46
CA SER A 510 11.20 -9.87 -0.59
C SER A 510 11.22 -8.37 -0.34
N SER A 511 10.43 -7.64 -1.13
CA SER A 511 9.65 -6.52 -0.66
C SER A 511 8.38 -7.16 -0.09
N MET A 512 8.40 -7.66 1.13
CA MET A 512 7.86 -6.76 2.14
C MET A 512 8.04 -5.29 1.72
N TYR A 513 6.99 -4.73 1.13
CA TYR A 513 6.90 -3.32 0.75
C TYR A 513 7.27 -2.40 1.91
#